data_AF-A0A537J7Z9-F1
#
_entry.id   AF-A0A537J7Z9-F1
#
_cell.length_a   1.000
_cell.length_b   1.000
_cell.length_c   1.000
_cell.angle_alpha   90.00
_cell.angle_beta   90.00
_cell.angle_gamma   90.00
#
_symmetry.space_group_name_H-M   'P 1'
#
loop_
_entity.id
_entity.type
_entity.pdbx_description
1 polymer ?
#
loop_
_entity_poly.entity_id
_entity_poly.type
_entity_poly.pdbx_seq_one_letter_code
_entity_poly.pdbx_strand_id
1 'polypeptide(L)'
;MLRPIFLALSRQPGLARFALRHPILRRTALRFVAGERLDEAVEAVRGLNAAGLAATLDHLGENTTTRGEAEGSAAEYLAILDELHRTAADNNLSLKLTQLGLDLDAALCEAHLRRILDGAGATFVRIDMEGSPYTERTLGVFERMWAAGYRNVGVVIQSYLRRSVSDVERLIALGARVRLVKGAYAEPPSVAFPHKRDVDAAFARLAEQLLRRGAYPAIATHDERLIAAARRVASAHGIGPDRFEFQMLYGIRRDLQMRLRREGHRVRIYVPFGREWYPYFMRRLAERPANVMFVLGSLVRERGERGAGRGA
;
A
#
# COMPACT_ATOMS: atom_id res chain seq x y z
N MET A 1 -14.95 11.88 12.88
CA MET A 1 -14.65 11.77 14.32
C MET A 1 -13.89 10.48 14.70
N LEU A 2 -14.08 9.34 14.01
CA LEU A 2 -13.40 8.08 14.38
C LEU A 2 -11.93 7.95 13.93
N ARG A 3 -11.50 8.65 12.85
CA ARG A 3 -10.16 8.51 12.28
C ARG A 3 -9.02 8.78 13.28
N PRO A 4 -9.01 9.88 14.05
CA PRO A 4 -7.95 10.14 15.03
C PRO A 4 -7.86 9.06 16.12
N ILE A 5 -9.00 8.55 16.57
CA ILE A 5 -9.09 7.49 17.60
C ILE A 5 -8.43 6.21 17.09
N PHE A 6 -8.79 5.74 15.89
CA PHE A 6 -8.19 4.54 15.31
C PHE A 6 -6.69 4.68 15.02
N LEU A 7 -6.24 5.87 14.62
CA LEU A 7 -4.81 6.17 14.43
C LEU A 7 -4.04 6.22 15.76
N ALA A 8 -4.67 6.68 16.84
CA ALA A 8 -4.08 6.61 18.18
C ALA A 8 -3.98 5.15 18.66
N LEU A 9 -5.03 4.36 18.46
CA LEU A 9 -5.07 2.95 18.84
C LEU A 9 -4.08 2.09 18.05
N SER A 10 -3.78 2.42 16.79
CA SER A 10 -2.77 1.69 16.00
C SER A 10 -1.36 1.81 16.56
N ARG A 11 -1.10 2.76 17.47
CA ARG A 11 0.20 3.00 18.10
C ARG A 11 0.33 2.36 19.50
N GLN A 12 -0.64 1.56 19.93
CA GLN A 12 -0.70 0.98 21.28
C GLN A 12 -0.30 -0.51 21.29
N PRO A 13 0.91 -0.89 21.76
CA PRO A 13 1.40 -2.26 21.71
C PRO A 13 0.60 -3.26 22.58
N GLY A 14 -0.02 -2.78 23.66
CA GLY A 14 -0.87 -3.61 24.52
C GLY A 14 -2.16 -4.06 23.84
N LEU A 15 -2.78 -3.16 23.07
CA LEU A 15 -3.98 -3.45 22.28
C LEU A 15 -3.67 -4.38 21.09
N ALA A 16 -2.49 -4.24 20.49
CA ALA A 16 -2.02 -5.16 19.46
C ALA A 16 -1.92 -6.60 19.99
N ARG A 17 -1.28 -6.79 21.16
CA ARG A 17 -1.18 -8.10 21.82
C ARG A 17 -2.54 -8.70 22.18
N PHE A 18 -3.49 -7.88 22.62
CA PHE A 18 -4.85 -8.33 22.89
C PHE A 18 -5.58 -8.77 21.61
N ALA A 19 -5.52 -7.95 20.55
CA ALA A 19 -6.19 -8.24 19.29
C ALA A 19 -5.63 -9.48 18.59
N LEU A 20 -4.31 -9.71 18.66
CA LEU A 20 -3.66 -10.92 18.15
C LEU A 20 -4.17 -12.20 18.84
N ARG A 21 -4.52 -12.11 20.13
CA ARG A 21 -5.01 -13.24 20.93
C ARG A 21 -6.51 -13.51 20.77
N HIS A 22 -7.26 -12.62 20.13
CA HIS A 22 -8.71 -12.76 20.00
C HIS A 22 -9.12 -13.29 18.62
N PRO A 23 -9.62 -14.54 18.50
CA PRO A 23 -9.87 -15.20 17.21
C PRO A 23 -10.78 -14.42 16.25
N ILE A 24 -11.77 -13.69 16.78
CA ILE A 24 -12.72 -12.91 15.98
C ILE A 24 -12.05 -11.69 15.33
N LEU A 25 -11.21 -10.97 16.09
CA LEU A 25 -10.47 -9.82 15.56
C LEU A 25 -9.45 -10.29 14.52
N ARG A 26 -8.78 -11.41 14.77
CA ARG A 26 -7.90 -12.07 13.81
C ARG A 26 -8.64 -12.45 12.52
N ARG A 27 -9.79 -13.15 12.61
CA ARG A 27 -10.59 -13.54 11.43
C ARG A 27 -11.08 -12.34 10.62
N THR A 28 -11.41 -11.24 11.29
CA THR A 28 -11.83 -10.00 10.63
C THR A 28 -10.67 -9.30 9.94
N ALA A 29 -9.48 -9.28 10.57
CA ALA A 29 -8.27 -8.72 10.00
C ALA A 29 -7.79 -9.51 8.77
N LEU A 30 -7.88 -10.84 8.79
CA LEU A 30 -7.55 -11.74 7.67
C LEU A 30 -8.42 -11.52 6.42
N ARG A 31 -9.46 -10.69 6.47
CA ARG A 31 -10.17 -10.24 5.26
C ARG A 31 -9.39 -9.18 4.48
N PHE A 32 -8.55 -8.42 5.17
CA PHE A 32 -7.75 -7.31 4.65
C PHE A 32 -6.26 -7.63 4.56
N VAL A 33 -5.85 -8.79 5.08
CA VAL A 33 -4.47 -9.31 5.10
C VAL A 33 -4.51 -10.74 4.57
N ALA A 34 -3.58 -11.08 3.67
CA ALA A 34 -3.62 -12.39 3.01
C ALA A 34 -3.26 -13.56 3.93
N GLY A 35 -2.54 -13.30 5.00
CA GLY A 35 -2.11 -14.29 5.97
C GLY A 35 -0.99 -13.76 6.85
N GLU A 36 -0.50 -14.61 7.73
CA GLU A 36 0.68 -14.31 8.56
C GLU A 36 1.95 -14.92 7.95
N ARG A 37 1.81 -15.86 7.01
CA ARG A 37 2.90 -16.56 6.34
C ARG A 37 2.99 -16.21 4.85
N LEU A 38 4.17 -16.41 4.28
CA LEU A 38 4.45 -16.13 2.87
C LEU A 38 3.65 -17.05 1.92
N ASP A 39 3.50 -18.33 2.25
CA ASP A 39 2.73 -19.29 1.44
C ASP A 39 1.26 -18.87 1.30
N GLU A 40 0.64 -18.38 2.39
CA GLU A 40 -0.73 -17.84 2.38
C GLU A 40 -0.83 -16.59 1.48
N ALA A 41 0.19 -15.73 1.53
CA ALA A 41 0.25 -14.53 0.71
C ALA A 41 0.39 -14.85 -0.78
N VAL A 42 1.23 -15.82 -1.12
CA VAL A 42 1.43 -16.29 -2.49
C VAL A 42 0.18 -16.98 -3.03
N GLU A 43 -0.52 -17.78 -2.22
CA GLU A 43 -1.81 -18.37 -2.60
C GLU A 43 -2.85 -17.28 -2.92
N ALA A 44 -2.93 -16.23 -2.10
CA ALA A 44 -3.82 -15.10 -2.36
C ALA A 44 -3.45 -14.37 -3.66
N VAL A 45 -2.16 -14.16 -3.93
CA VAL A 45 -1.67 -13.57 -5.19
C VAL A 45 -2.07 -14.42 -6.39
N ARG A 46 -1.89 -15.74 -6.33
CA ARG A 46 -2.29 -16.66 -7.42
C ARG A 46 -3.79 -16.61 -7.68
N GLY A 47 -4.60 -16.56 -6.63
CA GLY A 47 -6.06 -16.38 -6.76
C GLY A 47 -6.43 -15.06 -7.46
N LEU A 48 -5.73 -13.97 -7.14
CA LEU A 48 -5.92 -12.68 -7.80
C LEU A 48 -5.49 -12.73 -9.28
N ASN A 49 -4.33 -13.31 -9.58
CA ASN A 49 -3.84 -13.47 -10.96
C ASN A 49 -4.80 -14.32 -11.80
N ALA A 50 -5.34 -15.41 -11.24
CA ALA A 50 -6.36 -16.23 -11.90
C ALA A 50 -7.66 -15.46 -12.20
N ALA A 51 -8.00 -14.46 -11.37
CA ALA A 51 -9.11 -13.54 -11.61
C ALA A 51 -8.75 -12.39 -12.59
N GLY A 52 -7.54 -12.41 -13.17
CA GLY A 52 -7.05 -11.38 -14.08
C GLY A 52 -6.63 -10.08 -13.39
N LEU A 53 -6.43 -10.09 -12.06
CA LEU A 53 -5.93 -8.96 -11.29
C LEU A 53 -4.42 -9.12 -11.07
N ALA A 54 -3.68 -8.02 -11.21
CA ALA A 54 -2.28 -7.98 -10.79
C ALA A 54 -2.18 -7.83 -9.27
N ALA A 55 -1.03 -8.16 -8.68
CA ALA A 55 -0.79 -8.00 -7.25
C ALA A 55 0.46 -7.19 -6.93
N THR A 56 0.52 -6.68 -5.69
CA THR A 56 1.75 -6.26 -5.05
C THR A 56 1.76 -6.75 -3.61
N LEU A 57 2.79 -7.51 -3.24
CA LEU A 57 2.98 -7.96 -1.86
C LEU A 57 3.60 -6.85 -1.01
N ASP A 58 3.13 -6.74 0.23
CA ASP A 58 3.69 -5.86 1.27
C ASP A 58 3.92 -6.71 2.52
N HIS A 59 5.19 -6.85 2.92
CA HIS A 59 5.51 -7.46 4.20
C HIS A 59 5.29 -6.44 5.32
N LEU A 60 4.38 -6.79 6.22
CA LEU A 60 3.93 -5.91 7.29
C LEU A 60 5.02 -5.76 8.36
N GLY A 61 5.48 -4.52 8.53
CA GLY A 61 6.40 -4.04 9.56
C GLY A 61 6.78 -2.59 9.28
N GLU A 62 7.23 -1.83 10.27
CA GLU A 62 7.73 -0.44 10.11
C GLU A 62 8.78 -0.17 11.20
N ASN A 63 9.70 0.76 10.96
CA ASN A 63 10.61 1.31 11.98
C ASN A 63 11.48 0.27 12.73
N THR A 64 12.34 -0.45 12.02
CA THR A 64 13.36 -1.30 12.67
C THR A 64 14.28 -0.45 13.55
N THR A 65 14.55 -0.92 14.76
CA THR A 65 15.29 -0.20 15.80
C THR A 65 16.72 -0.70 15.97
N THR A 66 17.06 -1.87 15.41
CA THR A 66 18.40 -2.43 15.45
C THR A 66 18.90 -2.85 14.06
N ARG A 67 20.23 -2.90 13.88
CA ARG A 67 20.84 -3.38 12.63
C ARG A 67 20.44 -4.83 12.31
N GLY A 68 20.27 -5.66 13.33
CA GLY A 68 19.84 -7.05 13.17
C GLY A 68 18.39 -7.17 12.66
N GLU A 69 17.49 -6.32 13.14
CA GLU A 69 16.11 -6.24 12.63
C GLU A 69 16.06 -5.77 11.17
N ALA A 70 16.89 -4.80 10.80
CA ALA A 70 17.00 -4.33 9.41
C ALA A 70 17.55 -5.40 8.46
N GLU A 71 18.61 -6.12 8.86
CA GLU A 71 19.14 -7.25 8.09
C GLU A 71 18.11 -8.39 7.97
N GLY A 72 17.40 -8.71 9.06
CA GLY A 72 16.32 -9.69 9.05
C GLY A 72 15.21 -9.32 8.06
N SER A 73 14.78 -8.05 8.08
CA SER A 73 13.77 -7.55 7.13
C SER A 73 14.25 -7.62 5.68
N ALA A 74 15.52 -7.29 5.42
CA ALA A 74 16.11 -7.41 4.08
C ALA A 74 16.17 -8.87 3.61
N ALA A 75 16.52 -9.80 4.49
CA ALA A 75 16.52 -11.24 4.22
C ALA A 75 15.11 -11.77 3.94
N GLU A 76 14.09 -11.29 4.65
CA GLU A 76 12.69 -11.61 4.38
C GLU A 76 12.25 -11.12 2.99
N TYR A 77 12.63 -9.91 2.59
CA TYR A 77 12.36 -9.42 1.24
C TYR A 77 13.00 -10.27 0.14
N LEU A 78 14.23 -10.76 0.36
CA LEU A 78 14.89 -11.69 -0.56
C LEU A 78 14.13 -13.04 -0.62
N ALA A 79 13.74 -13.60 0.52
CA ALA A 79 12.95 -14.83 0.56
C ALA A 79 11.59 -14.69 -0.15
N ILE A 80 10.95 -13.52 -0.06
CA ILE A 80 9.73 -13.20 -0.81
C ILE A 80 10.01 -13.22 -2.31
N LEU A 81 11.09 -12.61 -2.76
CA LEU A 81 11.46 -12.56 -4.18
C LEU A 81 11.76 -13.97 -4.72
N ASP A 82 12.52 -14.78 -3.98
CA ASP A 82 12.83 -16.17 -4.33
C ASP A 82 11.53 -16.98 -4.53
N GLU A 83 10.57 -16.84 -3.61
CA GLU A 83 9.30 -17.54 -3.69
C GLU A 83 8.41 -17.06 -4.85
N LEU A 84 8.42 -15.76 -5.13
CA LEU A 84 7.70 -15.19 -6.28
C LEU A 84 8.27 -15.69 -7.61
N HIS A 85 9.60 -15.77 -7.73
CA HIS A 85 10.28 -16.31 -8.91
C HIS A 85 10.00 -17.79 -9.07
N ARG A 86 10.06 -18.56 -7.97
CA ARG A 86 9.78 -20.01 -7.96
C ARG A 86 8.35 -20.33 -8.39
N THR A 87 7.39 -19.49 -8.03
CA THR A 87 5.96 -19.71 -8.32
C THR A 87 5.47 -19.04 -9.60
N ALA A 88 6.33 -18.27 -10.28
CA ALA A 88 6.01 -17.48 -11.47
C ALA A 88 4.75 -16.59 -11.31
N ALA A 89 4.49 -16.13 -10.08
CA ALA A 89 3.36 -15.26 -9.79
C ALA A 89 3.62 -13.84 -10.30
N ASP A 90 2.69 -13.26 -11.09
CA ASP A 90 2.80 -11.86 -11.53
C ASP A 90 2.53 -10.92 -10.36
N ASN A 91 3.61 -10.39 -9.81
CA ASN A 91 3.58 -9.60 -8.60
C ASN A 91 4.65 -8.50 -8.60
N ASN A 92 4.30 -7.36 -8.01
CA ASN A 92 5.27 -6.35 -7.60
C ASN A 92 5.59 -6.51 -6.11
N LEU A 93 6.74 -6.02 -5.67
CA LEU A 93 7.04 -5.90 -4.25
C LEU A 93 6.81 -4.46 -3.79
N SER A 94 6.16 -4.24 -2.64
CA SER A 94 6.12 -2.96 -1.94
C SER A 94 6.93 -3.09 -0.65
N LEU A 95 7.77 -2.10 -0.35
CA LEU A 95 8.61 -2.08 0.85
C LEU A 95 8.68 -0.68 1.45
N LYS A 96 9.08 -0.59 2.72
CA LYS A 96 9.26 0.67 3.46
C LYS A 96 10.71 0.79 3.88
N LEU A 97 11.32 1.96 3.71
CA LEU A 97 12.76 2.13 3.95
C LEU A 97 13.09 2.09 5.45
N THR A 98 12.15 2.44 6.33
CA THR A 98 12.37 2.29 7.77
C THR A 98 12.47 0.84 8.21
N GLN A 99 11.96 -0.13 7.43
CA GLN A 99 12.23 -1.56 7.66
C GLN A 99 13.66 -1.95 7.26
N LEU A 100 14.28 -1.17 6.38
CA LEU A 100 15.63 -1.40 5.91
C LEU A 100 16.66 -0.59 6.74
N GLY A 101 16.27 -0.09 7.90
CA GLY A 101 17.19 0.65 8.77
C GLY A 101 17.44 2.10 8.34
N LEU A 102 16.53 2.74 7.59
CA LEU A 102 16.68 4.17 7.24
C LEU A 102 16.94 5.03 8.47
N ASP A 103 16.25 4.80 9.59
CA ASP A 103 16.44 5.55 10.85
C ASP A 103 17.75 5.23 11.59
N LEU A 104 18.44 4.15 11.22
CA LEU A 104 19.69 3.74 11.82
C LEU A 104 20.88 4.34 11.06
N ASP A 105 20.89 4.12 9.74
CA ASP A 105 22.00 4.48 8.86
C ASP A 105 21.53 4.46 7.41
N ALA A 106 21.65 5.59 6.72
CA ALA A 106 21.22 5.70 5.33
C ALA A 106 22.03 4.79 4.39
N ALA A 107 23.33 4.59 4.65
CA ALA A 107 24.18 3.72 3.84
C ALA A 107 23.80 2.25 4.04
N LEU A 108 23.45 1.86 5.27
CA LEU A 108 22.91 0.52 5.57
C LEU A 108 21.60 0.27 4.80
N CYS A 109 20.66 1.22 4.86
CA CYS A 109 19.41 1.15 4.12
C CYS A 109 19.61 1.01 2.62
N GLU A 110 20.54 1.77 2.05
CA GLU A 110 20.88 1.69 0.62
C GLU A 110 21.53 0.36 0.25
N ALA A 111 22.38 -0.19 1.12
CA ALA A 111 22.99 -1.51 0.89
C ALA A 111 21.93 -2.62 0.89
N HIS A 112 20.99 -2.61 1.84
CA HIS A 112 19.87 -3.56 1.85
C HIS A 112 18.95 -3.39 0.64
N LEU A 113 18.59 -2.15 0.30
CA LEU A 113 17.75 -1.88 -0.86
C LEU A 113 18.44 -2.37 -2.16
N ARG A 114 19.75 -2.14 -2.30
CA ARG A 114 20.51 -2.62 -3.46
C ARG A 114 20.43 -4.14 -3.60
N ARG A 115 20.69 -4.88 -2.52
CA ARG A 115 20.55 -6.34 -2.48
C ARG A 115 19.16 -6.80 -2.92
N ILE A 116 18.11 -6.13 -2.45
CA ILE A 116 16.72 -6.44 -2.82
C ILE A 116 16.47 -6.13 -4.30
N LEU A 117 16.95 -4.99 -4.82
CA LEU A 117 16.76 -4.62 -6.23
C LEU A 117 17.52 -5.54 -7.19
N ASP A 118 18.71 -5.99 -6.80
CA ASP A 118 19.49 -6.99 -7.54
C ASP A 118 18.76 -8.33 -7.55
N GLY A 119 18.32 -8.80 -6.37
CA GLY A 119 17.54 -10.02 -6.21
C GLY A 119 16.16 -9.97 -6.88
N ALA A 120 15.60 -8.78 -7.12
CA ALA A 120 14.28 -8.65 -7.73
C ALA A 120 14.27 -9.02 -9.22
N GLY A 121 15.40 -8.84 -9.92
CA GLY A 121 15.47 -9.03 -11.37
C GLY A 121 14.39 -8.20 -12.09
N ALA A 122 13.48 -8.86 -12.80
CA ALA A 122 12.38 -8.22 -13.50
C ALA A 122 11.22 -7.76 -12.58
N THR A 123 11.15 -8.26 -11.34
CA THR A 123 10.10 -7.89 -10.39
C THR A 123 10.19 -6.40 -10.06
N PHE A 124 9.08 -5.68 -10.23
CA PHE A 124 9.06 -4.26 -9.92
C PHE A 124 8.94 -4.02 -8.41
N VAL A 125 9.83 -3.20 -7.86
CA VAL A 125 9.86 -2.82 -6.45
C VAL A 125 9.31 -1.39 -6.27
N ARG A 126 8.33 -1.24 -5.38
CA ARG A 126 7.76 0.05 -4.98
C ARG A 126 8.27 0.41 -3.60
N ILE A 127 8.91 1.57 -3.50
CA ILE A 127 9.23 2.20 -2.22
C ILE A 127 7.98 2.96 -1.75
N ASP A 128 7.33 2.44 -0.72
CA ASP A 128 6.18 3.07 -0.09
C ASP A 128 6.59 4.34 0.66
N MET A 129 5.70 5.33 0.63
CA MET A 129 5.93 6.63 1.28
C MET A 129 5.33 6.63 2.67
N GLU A 130 6.21 6.83 3.64
CA GLU A 130 5.89 6.87 5.06
C GLU A 130 5.44 8.29 5.49
N GLY A 131 5.50 8.62 6.78
CA GLY A 131 5.15 9.96 7.27
C GLY A 131 6.03 11.07 6.67
N SER A 132 5.58 12.32 6.73
CA SER A 132 6.29 13.45 6.11
C SER A 132 7.75 13.64 6.53
N PRO A 133 8.21 13.28 7.76
CA PRO A 133 9.63 13.35 8.12
C PRO A 133 10.53 12.48 7.22
N TYR A 134 9.96 11.45 6.57
CA TYR A 134 10.69 10.52 5.71
C TYR A 134 10.71 10.96 4.24
N THR A 135 9.82 11.85 3.81
CA THR A 135 9.60 12.10 2.37
C THR A 135 10.87 12.48 1.62
N GLU A 136 11.66 13.44 2.12
CA GLU A 136 12.90 13.84 1.45
C GLU A 136 13.94 12.72 1.45
N ARG A 137 14.09 12.02 2.57
CA ARG A 137 15.05 10.92 2.73
C ARG A 137 14.73 9.77 1.77
N THR A 138 13.45 9.43 1.65
CA THR A 138 12.94 8.41 0.73
C THR A 138 13.18 8.77 -0.73
N LEU A 139 12.87 10.01 -1.13
CA LEU A 139 13.13 10.47 -2.49
C LEU A 139 14.63 10.49 -2.80
N GLY A 140 15.47 10.92 -1.84
CA GLY A 140 16.92 10.89 -1.99
C GLY A 140 17.49 9.48 -2.19
N VAL A 141 17.04 8.50 -1.39
CA VAL A 141 17.43 7.08 -1.57
C VAL A 141 16.98 6.56 -2.93
N PHE A 142 15.72 6.81 -3.32
CA PHE A 142 15.20 6.41 -4.62
C PHE A 142 16.05 6.97 -5.78
N GLU A 143 16.39 8.25 -5.74
CA GLU A 143 17.16 8.89 -6.80
C GLU A 143 18.59 8.39 -6.89
N ARG A 144 19.22 8.03 -5.77
CA ARG A 144 20.52 7.36 -5.79
C ARG A 144 20.44 5.98 -6.44
N MET A 145 19.38 5.21 -6.18
CA MET A 145 19.15 3.95 -6.91
C MET A 145 18.89 4.21 -8.40
N TRP A 146 18.12 5.24 -8.73
CA TRP A 146 17.88 5.62 -10.12
C TRP A 146 19.17 6.05 -10.83
N ALA A 147 20.01 6.86 -10.20
CA ALA A 147 21.31 7.26 -10.73
C ALA A 147 22.26 6.06 -10.90
N ALA A 148 22.17 5.07 -10.02
CA ALA A 148 22.93 3.81 -10.10
C ALA A 148 22.42 2.85 -11.20
N GLY A 149 21.37 3.20 -11.95
CA GLY A 149 20.89 2.43 -13.11
C GLY A 149 19.66 1.55 -12.87
N TYR A 150 19.13 1.47 -11.64
CA TYR A 150 17.93 0.68 -11.35
C TYR A 150 16.69 1.29 -12.00
N ARG A 151 15.96 0.50 -12.81
CA ARG A 151 14.72 0.91 -13.50
C ARG A 151 13.49 0.07 -13.14
N ASN A 152 13.71 -1.05 -12.44
CA ASN A 152 12.66 -1.88 -11.84
C ASN A 152 12.16 -1.32 -10.49
N VAL A 153 12.35 -0.02 -10.23
CA VAL A 153 12.00 0.63 -8.96
C VAL A 153 11.17 1.90 -9.18
N GLY A 154 10.28 2.23 -8.23
CA GLY A 154 9.57 3.50 -8.21
C GLY A 154 9.05 3.86 -6.82
N VAL A 155 8.42 5.02 -6.70
CA VAL A 155 8.03 5.63 -5.41
C VAL A 155 6.54 5.92 -5.30
N VAL A 156 6.10 6.21 -4.08
CA VAL A 156 4.75 6.69 -3.76
C VAL A 156 4.77 8.19 -3.49
N ILE A 157 3.73 8.91 -3.93
CA ILE A 157 3.50 10.32 -3.56
C ILE A 157 2.09 10.47 -2.96
N GLN A 158 1.97 11.29 -1.92
CA GLN A 158 0.75 11.46 -1.12
C GLN A 158 0.11 12.84 -1.39
N SER A 159 -1.06 12.87 -2.02
CA SER A 159 -1.70 14.11 -2.46
C SER A 159 -2.07 15.09 -1.36
N TYR A 160 -2.15 14.64 -0.11
CA TYR A 160 -2.42 15.51 1.04
C TYR A 160 -1.25 16.43 1.41
N LEU A 161 -0.02 16.20 0.94
CA LEU A 161 1.14 17.02 1.28
C LEU A 161 1.22 18.22 0.35
N ARG A 162 1.54 19.39 0.92
CA ARG A 162 1.70 20.63 0.14
C ARG A 162 2.85 20.53 -0.86
N ARG A 163 3.92 19.80 -0.51
CA ARG A 163 5.12 19.58 -1.34
C ARG A 163 4.91 18.68 -2.56
N SER A 164 3.83 17.89 -2.61
CA SER A 164 3.71 16.82 -3.62
C SER A 164 3.64 17.30 -5.06
N VAL A 165 3.28 18.56 -5.32
CA VAL A 165 3.30 19.12 -6.68
C VAL A 165 4.72 19.19 -7.23
N SER A 166 5.69 19.70 -6.45
CA SER A 166 7.08 19.76 -6.88
C SER A 166 7.71 18.37 -6.96
N ASP A 167 7.37 17.47 -6.04
CA ASP A 167 7.90 16.11 -6.05
C ASP A 167 7.40 15.32 -7.28
N VAL A 168 6.13 15.50 -7.68
CA VAL A 168 5.59 14.86 -8.91
C VAL A 168 6.29 15.40 -10.16
N GLU A 169 6.51 16.72 -10.26
CA GLU A 169 7.26 17.30 -11.39
C GLU A 169 8.68 16.73 -11.50
N ARG A 170 9.39 16.67 -10.37
CA ARG A 170 10.73 16.07 -10.26
C ARG A 170 10.74 14.62 -10.74
N LEU A 171 9.77 13.81 -10.32
CA LEU A 171 9.67 12.40 -10.70
C LEU A 171 9.24 12.18 -12.16
N ILE A 172 8.39 13.05 -12.70
CA ILE A 172 8.04 13.08 -14.13
C ILE A 172 9.29 13.37 -14.97
N ALA A 173 10.08 14.37 -14.58
CA ALA A 173 11.33 14.70 -15.29
C ALA A 173 12.34 13.55 -15.31
N LEU A 174 12.39 12.74 -14.24
CA LEU A 174 13.21 11.54 -14.18
C LEU A 174 12.69 10.37 -15.03
N GLY A 175 11.42 10.38 -15.45
CA GLY A 175 10.76 9.23 -16.07
C GLY A 175 10.45 8.10 -15.08
N ALA A 176 10.34 8.43 -13.78
CA ALA A 176 10.08 7.46 -12.73
C ALA A 176 8.60 7.04 -12.69
N ARG A 177 8.34 5.77 -12.37
CA ARG A 177 6.97 5.30 -12.13
C ARG A 177 6.50 5.80 -10.76
N VAL A 178 5.32 6.40 -10.69
CA VAL A 178 4.76 6.96 -9.44
C VAL A 178 3.43 6.30 -9.09
N ARG A 179 3.28 5.87 -7.83
CA ARG A 179 1.98 5.54 -7.23
C ARG A 179 1.46 6.77 -6.51
N LEU A 180 0.29 7.26 -6.91
CA LEU A 180 -0.37 8.37 -6.24
C LEU A 180 -1.41 7.86 -5.24
N VAL A 181 -1.28 8.26 -3.99
CA VAL A 181 -2.23 7.99 -2.88
C VAL A 181 -2.73 9.29 -2.27
N LYS A 182 -3.76 9.25 -1.43
CA LYS A 182 -4.18 10.42 -0.64
C LYS A 182 -3.19 10.75 0.49
N GLY A 183 -2.75 9.74 1.23
CA GLY A 183 -1.95 9.88 2.45
C GLY A 183 -2.61 9.19 3.64
N ALA A 184 -1.83 8.41 4.39
CA ALA A 184 -2.32 7.53 5.45
C ALA A 184 -1.91 7.97 6.87
N TYR A 185 -0.95 8.88 6.99
CA TYR A 185 -0.40 9.33 8.27
C TYR A 185 -1.18 10.54 8.81
N ALA A 186 -1.01 10.82 10.10
CA ALA A 186 -1.55 12.02 10.73
C ALA A 186 -0.49 13.12 10.63
N GLU A 187 -0.79 14.20 9.91
CA GLU A 187 0.15 15.28 9.61
C GLU A 187 -0.41 16.64 10.06
N PRO A 188 0.44 17.58 10.50
CA PRO A 188 -0.02 18.91 10.90
C PRO A 188 -0.49 19.74 9.68
N PRO A 189 -1.41 20.70 9.86
CA PRO A 189 -1.90 21.56 8.78
C PRO A 189 -0.83 22.40 8.06
N SER A 190 0.32 22.62 8.71
CA SER A 190 1.50 23.27 8.14
C SER A 190 2.12 22.45 6.99
N VAL A 191 2.00 21.12 7.04
CA VAL A 191 2.61 20.19 6.09
C VAL A 191 1.58 19.58 5.14
N ALA A 192 0.37 19.32 5.64
CA ALA A 192 -0.70 18.67 4.89
C ALA A 192 -1.99 19.49 4.82
N PHE A 193 -2.81 19.23 3.80
CA PHE A 193 -4.15 19.81 3.68
C PHE A 193 -5.07 19.23 4.77
N PRO A 194 -5.67 20.07 5.64
CA PRO A 194 -6.50 19.58 6.74
C PRO A 194 -7.89 19.11 6.27
N HIS A 195 -8.39 19.65 5.16
CA HIS A 195 -9.73 19.33 4.66
C HIS A 195 -9.69 18.32 3.52
N LYS A 196 -10.60 17.33 3.59
CA LYS A 196 -10.74 16.28 2.57
C LYS A 196 -10.93 16.83 1.16
N ARG A 197 -11.69 17.93 1.00
CA ARG A 197 -11.94 18.54 -0.32
C ARG A 197 -10.64 18.99 -0.99
N ASP A 198 -9.70 19.51 -0.21
CA ASP A 198 -8.42 20.03 -0.72
C ASP A 198 -7.49 18.85 -1.08
N VAL A 199 -7.51 17.77 -0.27
CA VAL A 199 -6.81 16.52 -0.56
C VAL A 199 -7.32 15.86 -1.84
N ASP A 200 -8.64 15.81 -2.04
CA ASP A 200 -9.26 15.24 -3.23
C ASP A 200 -8.97 16.08 -4.48
N ALA A 201 -9.02 17.41 -4.36
CA ALA A 201 -8.69 18.33 -5.45
C ALA A 201 -7.20 18.22 -5.84
N ALA A 202 -6.30 18.15 -4.85
CA ALA A 202 -4.89 17.89 -5.08
C ALA A 202 -4.66 16.52 -5.74
N PHE A 203 -5.37 15.47 -5.29
CA PHE A 203 -5.29 14.15 -5.90
C PHE A 203 -5.67 14.20 -7.38
N ALA A 204 -6.81 14.81 -7.71
CA ALA A 204 -7.28 14.91 -9.10
C ALA A 204 -6.27 15.66 -9.99
N ARG A 205 -5.71 16.77 -9.51
CA ARG A 205 -4.70 17.57 -10.23
C ARG A 205 -3.41 16.77 -10.46
N LEU A 206 -2.88 16.11 -9.43
CA LEU A 206 -1.66 15.31 -9.55
C LEU A 206 -1.88 14.07 -10.41
N ALA A 207 -3.07 13.45 -10.33
CA ALA A 207 -3.44 12.33 -11.19
C ALA A 207 -3.47 12.76 -12.66
N GLU A 208 -4.06 13.92 -12.98
CA GLU A 208 -4.07 14.45 -14.34
C GLU A 208 -2.64 14.66 -14.88
N GLN A 209 -1.80 15.33 -14.09
CA GLN A 209 -0.41 15.61 -14.42
C GLN A 209 0.38 14.32 -14.70
N LEU A 210 0.23 13.31 -13.82
CA LEU A 210 0.85 11.99 -13.96
C LEU A 210 0.31 11.20 -15.15
N LEU A 211 -0.98 11.25 -15.43
CA LEU A 211 -1.58 10.58 -16.59
C LEU A 211 -1.04 11.16 -17.90
N ARG A 212 -0.93 12.49 -17.98
CA ARG A 212 -0.48 13.17 -19.20
C ARG A 212 1.01 13.06 -19.47
N ARG A 213 1.83 13.06 -18.40
CA ARG A 213 3.29 13.23 -18.53
C ARG A 213 4.12 12.17 -17.81
N GLY A 214 3.53 11.41 -16.91
CA GLY A 214 4.23 10.43 -16.09
C GLY A 214 4.51 9.11 -16.82
N ALA A 215 5.54 8.41 -16.35
CA ALA A 215 5.85 7.06 -16.78
C ALA A 215 4.96 6.06 -16.03
N TYR A 216 3.94 5.52 -16.69
CA TYR A 216 3.04 4.49 -16.15
C TYR A 216 2.60 4.77 -14.69
N PRO A 217 1.71 5.75 -14.47
CA PRO A 217 1.27 6.07 -13.12
C PRO A 217 0.33 5.00 -12.57
N ALA A 218 0.41 4.78 -11.26
CA ALA A 218 -0.54 3.97 -10.52
C ALA A 218 -1.47 4.88 -9.70
N ILE A 219 -2.75 4.89 -10.06
CA ILE A 219 -3.78 5.69 -9.39
C ILE A 219 -4.36 4.84 -8.25
N ALA A 220 -3.83 5.01 -7.04
CA ALA A 220 -4.15 4.17 -5.89
C ALA A 220 -5.25 4.81 -5.03
N THR A 221 -6.50 4.41 -5.26
CA THR A 221 -7.68 4.94 -4.56
C THR A 221 -8.89 4.02 -4.69
N HIS A 222 -9.76 4.02 -3.69
CA HIS A 222 -11.10 3.38 -3.73
C HIS A 222 -12.22 4.40 -3.88
N ASP A 223 -11.89 5.65 -4.23
CA ASP A 223 -12.84 6.74 -4.41
C ASP A 223 -13.32 6.78 -5.86
N GLU A 224 -14.56 6.35 -6.09
CA GLU A 224 -15.15 6.23 -7.43
C GLU A 224 -15.20 7.57 -8.17
N ARG A 225 -15.29 8.69 -7.44
CA ARG A 225 -15.29 10.03 -8.05
C ARG A 225 -13.92 10.35 -8.64
N LEU A 226 -12.85 10.01 -7.92
CA LEU A 226 -11.47 10.23 -8.39
C LEU A 226 -11.10 9.25 -9.51
N ILE A 227 -11.60 8.00 -9.45
CA ILE A 227 -11.45 7.02 -10.54
C ILE A 227 -12.14 7.54 -11.80
N ALA A 228 -13.39 8.02 -11.69
CA ALA A 228 -14.11 8.60 -12.81
C ALA A 228 -13.41 9.85 -13.37
N ALA A 229 -12.85 10.70 -12.51
CA ALA A 229 -12.05 11.85 -12.94
C ALA A 229 -10.80 11.42 -13.74
N ALA A 230 -10.03 10.45 -13.23
CA ALA A 230 -8.87 9.90 -13.92
C ALA A 230 -9.23 9.27 -15.28
N ARG A 231 -10.35 8.55 -15.36
CA ARG A 231 -10.86 7.99 -16.63
C ARG A 231 -11.23 9.06 -17.64
N ARG A 232 -11.88 10.15 -17.20
CA ARG A 232 -12.21 11.29 -18.07
C ARG A 232 -10.95 11.96 -18.62
N VAL A 233 -9.94 12.17 -17.78
CA VAL A 233 -8.63 12.68 -18.23
C VAL A 233 -8.02 11.73 -19.26
N ALA A 234 -7.96 10.43 -18.96
CA ALA A 234 -7.38 9.45 -19.86
C ALA A 234 -8.08 9.44 -21.23
N SER A 235 -9.42 9.44 -21.23
CA SER A 235 -10.22 9.52 -22.46
C SER A 235 -10.01 10.82 -23.23
N ALA A 236 -9.99 11.96 -22.54
CA ALA A 236 -9.81 13.28 -23.18
C ALA A 236 -8.44 13.45 -23.83
N HIS A 237 -7.42 12.73 -23.35
CA HIS A 237 -6.05 12.79 -23.86
C HIS A 237 -5.63 11.54 -24.65
N GLY A 238 -6.55 10.63 -24.98
CA GLY A 238 -6.25 9.41 -25.74
C GLY A 238 -5.27 8.45 -25.04
N ILE A 239 -5.25 8.44 -23.70
CA ILE A 239 -4.36 7.60 -22.90
C ILE A 239 -5.00 6.22 -22.74
N GLY A 240 -4.37 5.21 -23.35
CA GLY A 240 -4.81 3.81 -23.30
C GLY A 240 -4.81 3.20 -21.89
N PRO A 241 -5.65 2.17 -21.62
CA PRO A 241 -5.76 1.52 -20.32
C PRO A 241 -4.52 0.69 -19.93
N ASP A 242 -3.59 0.48 -20.85
CA ASP A 242 -2.29 -0.16 -20.66
C ASP A 242 -1.18 0.83 -20.25
N ARG A 243 -1.47 2.14 -20.29
CA ARG A 243 -0.51 3.21 -19.95
C ARG A 243 -0.55 3.64 -18.49
N PHE A 244 -1.50 3.15 -17.71
CA PHE A 244 -1.63 3.39 -16.27
C PHE A 244 -2.38 2.23 -15.62
N GLU A 245 -2.43 2.19 -14.29
CA GLU A 245 -3.23 1.20 -13.58
C GLU A 245 -3.97 1.81 -12.40
N PHE A 246 -5.09 1.20 -12.03
CA PHE A 246 -5.74 1.46 -10.74
C PHE A 246 -5.18 0.53 -9.70
N GLN A 247 -4.95 1.06 -8.50
CA GLN A 247 -4.48 0.27 -7.37
C GLN A 247 -5.45 0.33 -6.20
N MET A 248 -5.72 -0.83 -5.62
CA MET A 248 -6.67 -0.98 -4.53
C MET A 248 -6.14 -1.97 -3.50
N LEU A 249 -6.52 -1.78 -2.25
CA LEU A 249 -6.15 -2.68 -1.18
C LEU A 249 -6.94 -3.98 -1.22
N TYR A 250 -6.27 -5.06 -0.80
CA TYR A 250 -6.86 -6.36 -0.60
C TYR A 250 -8.06 -6.29 0.35
N GLY A 251 -9.13 -7.02 0.00
CA GLY A 251 -10.36 -7.05 0.81
C GLY A 251 -11.29 -5.85 0.67
N ILE A 252 -10.86 -4.73 0.07
CA ILE A 252 -11.64 -3.48 0.03
C ILE A 252 -12.23 -3.24 -1.36
N ARG A 253 -13.57 -3.17 -1.44
CA ARG A 253 -14.32 -2.90 -2.69
C ARG A 253 -13.98 -3.87 -3.82
N ARG A 254 -14.01 -5.18 -3.52
CA ARG A 254 -13.80 -6.27 -4.50
C ARG A 254 -14.73 -6.16 -5.71
N ASP A 255 -15.95 -5.65 -5.49
CA ASP A 255 -16.92 -5.31 -6.54
C ASP A 255 -16.34 -4.33 -7.56
N LEU A 256 -15.74 -3.24 -7.09
CA LEU A 256 -15.13 -2.20 -7.91
C LEU A 256 -13.86 -2.71 -8.60
N GLN A 257 -13.04 -3.50 -7.91
CA GLN A 257 -11.84 -4.12 -8.48
C GLN A 257 -12.19 -4.95 -9.72
N MET A 258 -13.15 -5.87 -9.58
CA MET A 258 -13.60 -6.71 -10.68
C MET A 258 -14.33 -5.92 -11.77
N ARG A 259 -15.11 -4.91 -11.41
CA ARG A 259 -15.78 -4.04 -12.38
C ARG A 259 -14.77 -3.31 -13.27
N LEU A 260 -13.77 -2.66 -12.68
CA LEU A 260 -12.71 -1.98 -13.44
C LEU A 260 -11.94 -2.95 -14.35
N ARG A 261 -11.66 -4.17 -13.86
CA ARG A 261 -11.00 -5.19 -14.66
C ARG A 261 -11.84 -5.61 -15.89
N ARG A 262 -13.15 -5.81 -15.71
CA ARG A 262 -14.09 -6.12 -16.79
C ARG A 262 -14.25 -4.97 -17.80
N GLU A 263 -14.12 -3.73 -17.33
CA GLU A 263 -14.06 -2.53 -18.17
C GLU A 263 -12.71 -2.37 -18.91
N GLY A 264 -11.80 -3.34 -18.81
CA GLY A 264 -10.54 -3.37 -19.56
C GLY A 264 -9.38 -2.64 -18.88
N HIS A 265 -9.56 -2.11 -17.66
CA HIS A 265 -8.47 -1.45 -16.94
C HIS A 265 -7.52 -2.45 -16.29
N ARG A 266 -6.24 -2.10 -16.23
CA ARG A 266 -5.28 -2.77 -15.34
C ARG A 266 -5.61 -2.41 -13.90
N VAL A 267 -5.79 -3.44 -13.08
CA VAL A 267 -6.07 -3.30 -11.64
C VAL A 267 -5.05 -4.12 -10.88
N ARG A 268 -4.32 -3.47 -9.98
CA ARG A 268 -3.36 -4.12 -9.09
C ARG A 268 -3.79 -4.04 -7.64
N ILE A 269 -3.79 -5.18 -6.97
CA ILE A 269 -4.21 -5.30 -5.57
C ILE A 269 -3.00 -5.24 -4.65
N TYR A 270 -3.02 -4.36 -3.65
CA TYR A 270 -2.03 -4.30 -2.58
C TYR A 270 -2.37 -5.33 -1.51
N VAL A 271 -1.52 -6.34 -1.38
CA VAL A 271 -1.73 -7.57 -0.61
C VAL A 271 -0.77 -7.56 0.58
N PRO A 272 -1.20 -7.04 1.74
CA PRO A 272 -0.40 -7.07 2.95
C PRO A 272 -0.43 -8.48 3.56
N PHE A 273 0.69 -8.90 4.15
CA PHE A 273 0.81 -10.15 4.89
C PHE A 273 1.89 -10.04 5.97
N GLY A 274 1.87 -10.95 6.93
CA GLY A 274 2.84 -10.99 8.03
C GLY A 274 2.18 -10.78 9.39
N ARG A 275 2.99 -10.93 10.45
CA ARG A 275 2.50 -10.96 11.84
C ARG A 275 2.15 -9.58 12.37
N GLU A 276 2.70 -8.51 11.80
CA GLU A 276 2.46 -7.13 12.23
C GLU A 276 1.19 -6.49 11.62
N TRP A 277 0.12 -7.28 11.47
CA TRP A 277 -1.10 -6.82 10.82
C TRP A 277 -1.93 -5.81 11.62
N TYR A 278 -1.73 -5.72 12.93
CA TYR A 278 -2.61 -4.90 13.78
C TYR A 278 -2.56 -3.40 13.47
N PRO A 279 -1.39 -2.72 13.41
CA PRO A 279 -1.33 -1.32 13.05
C PRO A 279 -1.95 -1.04 11.68
N TYR A 280 -1.67 -1.92 10.70
CA TYR A 280 -2.26 -1.85 9.37
C TYR A 280 -3.79 -1.93 9.40
N PHE A 281 -4.33 -2.94 10.08
CA PHE A 281 -5.76 -3.17 10.21
C PHE A 281 -6.48 -1.98 10.85
N MET A 282 -5.93 -1.42 11.92
CA MET A 282 -6.49 -0.23 12.57
C MET A 282 -6.54 0.98 11.65
N ARG A 283 -5.51 1.19 10.82
CA ARG A 283 -5.54 2.22 9.77
C ARG A 283 -6.64 1.96 8.74
N ARG A 284 -6.90 0.71 8.35
CA ARG A 284 -8.02 0.36 7.44
C ARG A 284 -9.38 0.69 8.04
N LEU A 285 -9.58 0.47 9.35
CA LEU A 285 -10.81 0.85 10.04
C LEU A 285 -11.00 2.37 10.11
N ALA A 286 -9.91 3.12 10.28
CA ALA A 286 -9.93 4.57 10.35
C ALA A 286 -10.41 5.26 9.06
N GLU A 287 -10.26 4.60 7.91
CA GLU A 287 -10.48 5.21 6.60
C GLU A 287 -11.94 5.32 6.17
N ARG A 288 -12.79 4.36 6.55
CA ARG A 288 -14.22 4.38 6.18
C ARG A 288 -15.10 3.85 7.32
N PRO A 289 -16.18 4.58 7.68
CA PRO A 289 -17.19 4.08 8.62
C PRO A 289 -17.78 2.72 8.21
N ALA A 290 -17.91 2.46 6.91
CA ALA A 290 -18.38 1.18 6.40
C ALA A 290 -17.47 0.00 6.80
N ASN A 291 -16.15 0.22 6.90
CA ASN A 291 -15.22 -0.81 7.37
C ASN A 291 -15.51 -1.15 8.84
N VAL A 292 -15.79 -0.13 9.66
CA VAL A 292 -16.18 -0.29 11.08
C VAL A 292 -17.54 -0.99 11.19
N MET A 293 -18.55 -0.57 10.44
CA MET A 293 -19.88 -1.19 10.43
C MET A 293 -19.83 -2.66 10.01
N PHE A 294 -18.95 -3.00 9.08
CA PHE A 294 -18.72 -4.39 8.68
C PHE A 294 -18.11 -5.24 9.81
N VAL A 295 -17.11 -4.71 10.53
CA VAL A 295 -16.54 -5.38 11.71
C VAL A 295 -17.59 -5.57 12.79
N LEU A 296 -18.40 -4.54 13.07
CA LEU A 296 -19.49 -4.62 14.03
C LEU A 296 -20.57 -5.62 13.61
N GLY A 297 -20.94 -5.65 12.33
CA GLY A 297 -21.90 -6.62 11.79
C GLY A 297 -21.40 -8.06 11.92
N SER A 298 -20.10 -8.29 11.72
CA SER A 298 -19.46 -9.60 11.89
C SER A 298 -19.47 -10.05 13.35
N LEU A 299 -19.29 -9.13 14.30
CA LEU A 299 -19.36 -9.39 15.75
C LEU A 299 -20.79 -9.70 16.25
N VAL A 300 -21.80 -9.05 15.68
CA VAL A 300 -23.23 -9.24 16.06
C VAL A 300 -23.76 -10.59 15.54
N ARG A 301 -23.41 -10.96 14.31
CA ARG A 301 -23.85 -12.22 13.68
C ARG A 301 -23.43 -13.46 14.49
N GLU A 302 -22.25 -13.40 15.10
CA GLU A 302 -21.70 -14.50 15.92
C GLU A 302 -22.32 -14.56 17.33
N ARG A 303 -22.76 -13.43 17.92
CA ARG A 303 -23.54 -13.46 19.17
C ARG A 303 -24.91 -14.11 18.98
N GLY A 304 -25.50 -13.95 17.79
CA GLY A 304 -26.71 -14.68 17.40
C GLY A 304 -26.50 -16.19 17.31
N GLU A 305 -25.38 -16.63 16.72
CA GLU A 305 -25.04 -18.05 16.60
C GLU A 305 -24.67 -18.69 17.95
N ARG A 306 -23.99 -17.97 18.86
CA ARG A 306 -23.71 -18.46 20.23
C ARG A 306 -24.92 -18.40 21.17
N GLY A 307 -25.92 -17.56 20.89
CA GLY A 307 -27.20 -17.52 21.62
C GLY A 307 -28.16 -18.64 21.21
N ALA A 308 -28.13 -19.05 19.94
CA ALA A 308 -28.93 -20.15 19.42
C ALA A 308 -28.42 -21.55 19.85
N GLY A 309 -27.18 -21.66 20.33
CA GLY A 309 -26.56 -22.92 20.78
C GLY A 309 -26.68 -23.24 22.28
N ARG A 310 -27.52 -22.51 23.04
CA ARG A 310 -27.80 -22.80 24.47
C ARG A 310 -29.27 -23.09 24.77
N GLY A 311 -30.06 -23.37 23.74
CA GLY A 311 -31.44 -23.83 23.85
C GLY A 311 -31.62 -25.16 23.13
N ALA A 312 -30.96 -26.20 23.63
CA ALA A 312 -31.27 -27.60 23.37
C ALA A 312 -30.92 -28.40 24.63
#